data_AF-A0A292SP47-F1
#
_entry.id   AF-A0A292SP47-F1
#
_cell.length_a   1.000
_cell.length_b   1.000
_cell.length_c   1.000
_cell.angle_alpha   90.00
_cell.angle_beta   90.00
_cell.angle_gamma   90.00
#
_symmetry.space_group_name_H-M   'P 1'
#
loop_
_entity.id
_entity.type
_entity.pdbx_description
1 polymer ?
#
loop_
_entity_poly.entity_id
_entity_poly.type
_entity_poly.pdbx_seq_one_letter_code
_entity_poly.pdbx_strand_id
1 'polypeptide(L)'
;MKKLSKAKYKKIEQECLSIVIENNLIFLDEIFIFSQILPSEFYEAKLHESILIKDAIDINRAKLKRDLRLKWFDSTNATLNAALYKLVCTEDEKRALSASAASKNAASNDICTQEEYLKSLKEMGEAIENAD
;
A
#
# COMPACT_ATOMS: atom_id res chain seq x y z
N MET A 1 -20.76 -21.44 20.12
CA MET A 1 -20.15 -21.61 18.78
C MET A 1 -20.29 -23.05 18.35
N LYS A 2 -21.15 -23.30 17.36
CA LYS A 2 -21.42 -24.66 16.87
C LYS A 2 -20.32 -24.98 15.86
N LYS A 3 -19.30 -25.76 16.26
CA LYS A 3 -18.23 -26.16 15.34
C LYS A 3 -18.86 -26.87 14.14
N LEU A 4 -18.64 -26.33 12.95
CA LEU A 4 -19.12 -26.92 11.71
C LEU A 4 -18.54 -28.33 11.58
N SER A 5 -19.35 -29.31 11.15
CA SER A 5 -18.86 -30.65 10.85
C SER A 5 -17.68 -30.56 9.87
N LYS A 6 -16.61 -31.33 10.10
CA LYS A 6 -15.40 -31.35 9.27
C LYS A 6 -15.70 -31.56 7.78
N ALA A 7 -16.71 -32.36 7.47
CA ALA A 7 -17.15 -32.62 6.10
C ALA A 7 -17.82 -31.38 5.47
N LYS A 8 -18.66 -30.67 6.23
CA LYS A 8 -19.33 -29.45 5.74
C LYS A 8 -18.33 -28.30 5.57
N TYR A 9 -17.36 -28.17 6.48
CA TYR A 9 -16.26 -27.21 6.35
C TYR A 9 -15.51 -27.40 5.03
N LYS A 10 -15.07 -28.63 4.75
CA LYS A 10 -14.30 -28.92 3.54
C LYS A 10 -15.08 -28.65 2.25
N LYS A 11 -16.39 -28.93 2.26
CA LYS A 11 -17.27 -28.65 1.11
C LYS A 11 -17.34 -27.15 0.82
N ILE A 12 -17.54 -26.33 1.86
CA ILE A 12 -17.62 -24.87 1.72
C ILE A 12 -16.26 -24.29 1.32
N GLU A 13 -15.17 -24.79 1.90
CA GLU A 13 -13.81 -24.37 1.53
C GLU A 13 -13.50 -24.64 0.05
N GLN A 14 -13.90 -25.81 -0.47
CA GLN A 14 -13.75 -26.16 -1.88
C GLN A 14 -14.61 -25.29 -2.79
N GLU A 15 -15.85 -24.99 -2.39
CA GLU A 15 -16.74 -24.10 -3.14
C GLU A 15 -16.14 -22.68 -3.24
N CYS A 16 -15.69 -22.11 -2.12
CA CYS A 16 -15.00 -20.83 -2.11
C CYS A 16 -13.74 -20.85 -2.99
N LEU A 17 -12.96 -21.92 -2.92
CA LEU A 17 -11.74 -22.07 -3.72
C LEU A 17 -12.04 -22.08 -5.22
N SER A 18 -13.06 -22.81 -5.66
CA SER A 18 -13.50 -22.82 -7.06
C SER A 18 -13.92 -21.43 -7.52
N ILE A 19 -14.73 -20.73 -6.70
CA ILE A 19 -15.18 -19.36 -7.01
C ILE A 19 -13.99 -18.40 -7.20
N VAL A 20 -12.99 -18.47 -6.32
CA VAL A 20 -11.77 -17.65 -6.40
C VAL A 20 -11.01 -17.91 -7.70
N ILE A 21 -10.87 -19.17 -8.09
CA ILE A 21 -10.11 -19.55 -9.28
C ILE A 21 -10.86 -19.20 -10.57
N GLU A 22 -12.16 -19.51 -10.64
CA GLU A 22 -12.98 -19.29 -11.85
C GLU A 22 -13.16 -17.81 -12.17
N ASN A 23 -13.28 -16.97 -11.14
CA ASN A 23 -13.53 -15.53 -11.30
C ASN A 23 -12.26 -14.67 -11.15
N ASN A 24 -11.08 -15.29 -11.00
CA ASN A 24 -9.81 -14.59 -10.77
C ASN A 24 -9.87 -13.56 -9.62
N LEU A 25 -10.54 -13.91 -8.52
CA LEU A 25 -10.75 -12.96 -7.41
C LEU A 25 -9.41 -12.53 -6.80
N ILE A 26 -9.33 -11.25 -6.45
CA ILE A 26 -8.14 -10.63 -5.86
C ILE A 26 -8.38 -10.13 -4.44
N PHE A 27 -9.64 -10.05 -4.00
CA PHE A 27 -10.01 -9.77 -2.63
C PHE A 27 -10.87 -10.91 -2.05
N LEU A 28 -10.76 -11.13 -0.75
CA LEU A 28 -11.50 -12.18 -0.06
C LEU A 28 -13.00 -11.89 -0.04
N ASP A 29 -13.36 -10.61 0.12
CA ASP A 29 -14.76 -10.17 0.25
C ASP A 29 -15.54 -10.35 -1.06
N GLU A 30 -14.86 -10.43 -2.20
CA GLU A 30 -15.49 -10.68 -3.49
C GLU A 30 -16.15 -12.07 -3.56
N ILE A 31 -15.72 -13.02 -2.71
CA ILE A 31 -16.34 -14.35 -2.65
C ILE A 31 -17.84 -14.26 -2.38
N PHE A 32 -18.28 -13.29 -1.56
CA PHE A 32 -19.69 -13.11 -1.21
C PHE A 32 -20.57 -12.62 -2.36
N ILE A 33 -19.96 -12.06 -3.41
CA ILE A 33 -20.68 -11.61 -4.61
C ILE A 33 -21.09 -12.83 -5.45
N PHE A 34 -20.24 -13.85 -5.49
CA PHE A 34 -20.40 -15.03 -6.33
C PHE A 34 -20.87 -16.27 -5.56
N SER A 35 -20.88 -16.21 -4.22
CA SER A 35 -21.31 -17.29 -3.34
C SER A 35 -22.64 -16.96 -2.67
N GLN A 36 -23.39 -18.00 -2.29
CA GLN A 36 -24.59 -17.89 -1.44
C GLN A 36 -24.26 -17.89 0.07
N ILE A 37 -22.97 -17.94 0.43
CA ILE A 37 -22.52 -17.95 1.83
C ILE A 37 -22.70 -16.56 2.44
N LEU A 38 -23.36 -16.50 3.59
CA LEU A 38 -23.42 -15.26 4.35
C LEU A 38 -22.04 -14.94 4.99
N PRO A 39 -21.64 -13.65 5.04
CA PRO A 39 -20.38 -13.26 5.69
C PRO A 39 -20.26 -13.78 7.13
N SER A 40 -21.36 -13.74 7.89
CA SER A 40 -21.41 -14.26 9.27
C SER A 40 -21.02 -15.74 9.35
N GLU A 41 -21.55 -16.58 8.46
CA GLU A 41 -21.24 -18.00 8.39
C GLU A 41 -19.78 -18.26 7.99
N PHE A 42 -19.25 -17.44 7.07
CA PHE A 42 -17.86 -17.54 6.61
C PHE A 42 -16.84 -17.24 7.73
N TYR A 43 -17.06 -16.17 8.48
CA TYR A 43 -16.17 -15.80 9.59
C TYR A 43 -16.36 -16.72 10.80
N GLU A 44 -17.58 -17.16 11.13
CA GLU A 44 -17.81 -18.13 12.21
C GLU A 44 -17.13 -19.48 11.91
N ALA A 45 -17.12 -19.90 10.64
CA ALA A 45 -16.43 -21.09 10.19
C ALA A 45 -14.90 -20.93 10.07
N LYS A 46 -14.34 -19.74 10.32
CA LYS A 46 -12.90 -19.44 10.18
C LYS A 46 -12.32 -19.70 8.78
N LEU A 47 -13.15 -19.65 7.74
CA LEU A 47 -12.70 -19.86 6.35
C LEU A 47 -11.73 -18.76 5.88
N HIS A 48 -11.82 -17.56 6.46
CA HIS A 48 -10.86 -16.48 6.24
C HIS A 48 -9.42 -16.81 6.69
N GLU A 49 -9.22 -17.85 7.51
CA GLU A 49 -7.90 -18.32 7.95
C GLU A 49 -7.36 -19.43 7.02
N SER A 50 -8.18 -19.94 6.08
CA SER A 50 -7.77 -21.02 5.17
C SER A 50 -6.59 -20.61 4.30
N ILE A 51 -5.51 -21.38 4.40
CA ILE A 51 -4.29 -21.19 3.62
C ILE A 51 -4.58 -21.38 2.12
N LEU A 52 -5.41 -22.37 1.77
CA LEU A 52 -5.73 -22.67 0.38
C LEU A 52 -6.42 -21.50 -0.33
N ILE A 53 -7.36 -20.85 0.33
CA ILE A 53 -8.09 -19.69 -0.22
C ILE A 53 -7.13 -18.50 -0.34
N LYS A 54 -6.30 -18.25 0.69
CA LYS A 54 -5.32 -17.16 0.66
C LYS A 54 -4.29 -17.34 -0.46
N ASP A 55 -3.73 -18.53 -0.58
CA ASP A 55 -2.75 -18.86 -1.62
C ASP A 55 -3.36 -18.69 -3.01
N ALA A 56 -4.61 -19.11 -3.23
CA ALA A 56 -5.31 -18.93 -4.50
C ALA A 56 -5.48 -17.45 -4.85
N ILE A 57 -5.87 -16.61 -3.89
CA ILE A 57 -5.98 -15.16 -4.08
C ILE A 57 -4.61 -14.55 -4.39
N ASP A 58 -3.55 -14.96 -3.70
CA ASP A 58 -2.21 -14.42 -3.92
C ASP A 58 -1.63 -14.85 -5.28
N ILE A 59 -1.92 -16.08 -5.73
CA ILE A 59 -1.62 -16.54 -7.09
C ILE A 59 -2.36 -15.67 -8.12
N ASN A 60 -3.65 -15.40 -7.92
CA ASN A 60 -4.43 -14.55 -8.82
C ASN A 60 -3.87 -13.12 -8.88
N ARG A 61 -3.51 -12.53 -7.73
CA ARG A 61 -2.83 -11.22 -7.68
C ARG A 61 -1.50 -11.24 -8.43
N ALA A 62 -0.71 -12.30 -8.27
CA ALA A 62 0.57 -12.45 -8.96
C ALA A 62 0.39 -12.55 -10.49
N LYS A 63 -0.60 -13.32 -10.94
CA LYS A 63 -0.99 -13.44 -12.36
C LYS A 63 -1.43 -12.09 -12.91
N LEU A 64 -2.36 -11.39 -12.25
CA LEU A 64 -2.83 -10.07 -12.67
C LEU A 64 -1.68 -9.07 -12.80
N LYS A 65 -0.77 -9.03 -11.81
CA LYS A 65 0.42 -8.17 -11.86
C LYS A 65 1.33 -8.51 -13.04
N ARG A 66 1.51 -9.81 -13.35
CA ARG A 66 2.28 -10.26 -14.52
C ARG A 66 1.62 -9.80 -15.81
N ASP A 67 0.32 -10.01 -15.95
CA ASP A 67 -0.43 -9.69 -17.16
C ASP A 67 -0.45 -8.19 -17.42
N LEU A 68 -0.59 -7.38 -16.36
CA LEU A 68 -0.47 -5.92 -16.46
C LEU A 68 0.93 -5.50 -16.92
N ARG A 69 2.00 -6.09 -16.38
CA ARG A 69 3.38 -5.78 -16.83
C ARG A 69 3.61 -6.12 -18.29
N LEU A 70 3.11 -7.27 -18.75
CA LEU A 70 3.20 -7.65 -20.17
C LEU A 70 2.43 -6.66 -21.04
N LYS A 71 1.19 -6.33 -20.67
CA LYS A 71 0.37 -5.36 -21.40
C LYS A 71 0.99 -3.96 -21.43
N TRP A 72 1.66 -3.54 -20.36
CA TRP A 72 2.34 -2.26 -20.32
C TRP A 72 3.59 -2.29 -21.19
N PHE A 73 4.37 -3.36 -21.14
CA PHE A 73 5.56 -3.53 -21.97
C PHE A 73 5.26 -3.47 -23.48
N ASP A 74 4.18 -4.10 -23.91
CA ASP A 74 3.75 -4.10 -25.32
C ASP A 74 3.05 -2.78 -25.72
N SER A 75 2.79 -1.87 -24.79
CA SER A 75 2.06 -0.63 -25.05
C SER A 75 2.96 0.44 -25.67
N THR A 76 2.41 1.21 -26.62
CA THR A 76 3.06 2.41 -27.16
C THR A 76 2.84 3.65 -26.27
N ASN A 77 2.05 3.53 -25.21
CA ASN A 77 1.75 4.64 -24.31
C ASN A 77 2.95 4.95 -23.39
N ALA A 78 3.56 6.12 -23.59
CA ALA A 78 4.72 6.57 -22.82
C ALA A 78 4.47 6.60 -21.30
N THR A 79 3.24 6.89 -20.84
CA THR A 79 2.90 6.89 -19.43
C THR A 79 2.93 5.50 -18.82
N LEU A 80 2.42 4.49 -19.53
CA LEU A 80 2.46 3.09 -19.06
C LEU A 80 3.89 2.55 -19.03
N ASN A 81 4.70 2.88 -20.04
CA ASN A 81 6.11 2.50 -20.08
C ASN A 81 6.93 3.17 -18.97
N ALA A 82 6.69 4.46 -18.70
CA ALA A 82 7.31 5.15 -17.57
C ALA A 82 6.87 4.56 -16.23
N ALA A 83 5.61 4.17 -16.07
CA ALA A 83 5.12 3.49 -14.88
C ALA A 83 5.75 2.10 -14.70
N LEU A 84 5.88 1.32 -15.78
CA LEU A 84 6.56 0.03 -15.76
C LEU A 84 8.03 0.20 -15.37
N TYR A 85 8.74 1.17 -15.96
CA TYR A 85 10.13 1.45 -15.64
C TYR A 85 10.28 1.85 -14.16
N LYS A 86 9.38 2.67 -13.61
CA LYS A 86 9.36 3.02 -12.17
C LYS A 86 9.21 1.81 -11.23
N LEU A 87 8.60 0.71 -11.68
CA LEU A 87 8.44 -0.49 -10.87
C LEU A 87 9.68 -1.38 -10.85
N VAL A 88 10.52 -1.29 -11.89
CA VAL A 88 11.71 -2.15 -12.06
C VAL A 88 13.04 -1.42 -11.81
N CYS A 89 13.03 -0.09 -11.85
CA CYS A 89 14.22 0.73 -11.69
C CYS A 89 14.81 0.62 -10.28
N THR A 90 16.13 0.78 -10.21
CA THR A 90 16.86 0.96 -8.96
C THR A 90 16.54 2.32 -8.32
N GLU A 91 16.83 2.50 -7.03
CA GLU A 91 16.56 3.77 -6.34
C GLU A 91 17.35 4.96 -6.95
N ASP A 92 18.52 4.71 -7.55
CA ASP A 92 19.31 5.75 -8.23
C ASP A 92 18.66 6.19 -9.55
N GLU A 93 18.22 5.24 -10.38
CA GLU A 93 17.47 5.52 -11.61
C GLU A 93 16.13 6.22 -11.30
N LYS A 94 15.44 5.78 -10.24
CA LYS A 94 14.21 6.40 -9.75
C LYS A 94 14.43 7.84 -9.31
N ARG A 95 15.57 8.15 -8.70
CA ARG A 95 15.96 9.50 -8.30
C ARG A 95 16.23 10.39 -9.51
N ALA A 96 16.91 9.87 -10.53
CA ALA A 96 17.12 10.58 -11.80
C ALA A 96 15.79 10.85 -12.54
N LEU A 97 14.85 9.91 -12.48
CA LEU A 97 13.53 10.02 -13.11
C LEU A 97 12.56 10.93 -12.34
N SER A 98 12.76 11.12 -11.04
CA SER A 98 11.88 11.91 -10.18
C SER A 98 12.34 13.37 -10.14
N ALA A 99 11.55 14.27 -10.73
CA ALA A 99 11.82 15.71 -10.72
C ALA A 99 12.02 16.31 -9.30
N SER A 100 11.50 15.66 -8.27
CA SER A 100 11.63 16.08 -6.86
C SER A 100 13.03 15.87 -6.25
N ALA A 101 13.94 15.15 -6.90
CA ALA A 101 15.32 15.01 -6.40
C ALA A 101 16.14 16.30 -6.53
N ALA A 102 15.70 17.24 -7.39
CA ALA A 102 16.39 18.51 -7.62
C ALA A 102 16.06 19.62 -6.61
N SER A 103 15.24 19.36 -5.59
CA SER A 103 14.97 20.32 -4.51
C SER A 103 15.05 19.67 -3.13
N LYS A 104 16.23 19.13 -2.82
CA LYS A 104 16.79 19.36 -1.48
C LYS A 104 17.83 20.46 -1.63
N ASN A 105 17.37 21.66 -2.01
CA ASN A 105 18.10 22.83 -1.56
C ASN A 105 18.07 22.74 -0.03
N ALA A 106 19.25 22.65 0.56
CA ALA A 106 19.46 22.88 1.97
C ALA A 106 19.04 24.33 2.27
N ALA A 107 17.74 24.59 2.32
CA ALA A 107 17.24 25.68 3.13
C ALA A 107 17.49 25.20 4.55
N SER A 108 18.59 25.66 5.14
CA SER A 108 18.69 25.79 6.59
C SER A 108 17.38 26.44 7.04
N ASN A 109 16.51 25.64 7.65
CA ASN A 109 15.38 26.16 8.39
C ASN A 109 15.98 26.72 9.68
N ASP A 110 16.68 27.85 9.58
CA ASP A 110 17.04 28.67 10.74
C ASP A 110 15.74 29.31 11.23
N ILE A 111 14.88 28.49 11.83
CA ILE A 111 13.73 28.96 12.58
C ILE A 111 14.32 29.55 13.85
N CYS A 112 14.45 30.88 13.89
CA CYS A 112 14.77 31.61 15.10
C CYS A 112 13.75 31.22 16.18
N THR A 113 14.23 30.50 17.19
CA THR A 113 13.36 30.06 18.27
C THR A 113 12.89 31.28 19.06
N GLN A 114 11.70 31.20 19.65
CA GLN A 114 11.15 32.31 20.44
C GLN A 114 12.12 32.73 21.57
N GLU A 115 12.89 31.78 22.11
CA GLU A 115 13.89 32.02 23.14
C GLU A 115 15.08 32.84 22.62
N GLU A 116 15.58 32.55 21.41
CA GLU A 116 16.67 33.31 20.80
C GLU A 116 16.25 34.75 20.46
N TYR A 117 15.01 34.93 20.00
CA TYR A 117 14.45 36.26 19.77
C TYR A 117 14.34 37.06 21.06
N LEU A 118 13.78 36.47 22.12
CA LEU A 118 13.65 37.11 23.44
C LEU A 118 15.01 37.45 24.04
N LYS A 119 16.01 36.59 23.84
CA LYS A 119 17.39 36.84 24.28
C LYS A 119 18.01 38.04 23.58
N SER A 120 17.85 38.14 22.25
CA SER A 120 18.35 39.29 21.48
C SER A 120 17.70 40.62 21.88
N LEU A 121 16.40 40.61 22.22
CA LEU A 121 15.68 41.80 22.70
C LEU A 121 16.19 42.26 24.07
N LYS A 122 16.48 41.31 24.96
CA LYS A 122 17.01 41.60 26.29
C LYS A 122 18.41 42.20 26.21
N GLU A 123 19.27 41.63 25.38
CA GLU A 123 20.63 42.13 25.12
C GLU A 123 20.60 43.55 24.51
N MET A 124 19.65 43.84 23.63
CA MET A 124 19.44 45.21 23.11
C MET A 124 18.99 46.19 24.21
N GLY A 125 18.08 45.79 25.09
CA GLY A 125 17.63 46.64 26.20
C GLY A 125 18.75 46.96 27.18
N GLU A 126 19.54 45.96 27.56
CA GLU A 126 20.71 46.12 28.44
C GLU A 126 21.79 47.01 27.79
N ALA A 127 21.99 46.92 26.47
CA ALA A 127 22.92 47.80 25.75
C ALA A 127 22.48 49.27 25.73
N ILE A 128 21.17 49.54 25.77
CA ILE A 128 20.61 50.90 25.83
C ILE A 128 20.73 51.48 27.24
N GLU A 129 20.50 50.67 28.28
CA GLU A 129 20.63 51.12 29.69
C GLU A 129 22.09 51.40 30.10
N ASN A 130 23.05 50.73 29.47
CA ASN A 130 24.49 50.97 29.72
C ASN A 130 25.10 52.05 28.83
N ALA A 131 24.29 52.74 28.01
CA ALA A 131 24.73 53.78 27.08
C ALA A 131 24.49 55.22 27.57
N ASP A 132 23.96 55.40 28.79
CA ASP A 132 23.91 56.66 29.55
C ASP A 132 24.86 56.59 30.78
#